data_AF-A0A4Y2J4D7-F1
#
_entry.id   AF-A0A4Y2J4D7-F1
#
_cell.length_a   1.000
_cell.length_b   1.000
_cell.length_c   1.000
_cell.angle_alpha   90.00
_cell.angle_beta   90.00
_cell.angle_gamma   90.00
#
_symmetry.space_group_name_H-M   'P 1'
#
loop_
_entity.id
_entity.type
_entity.pdbx_description
1 polymer ?
#
loop_
_entity_poly.entity_id
_entity_poly.type
_entity_poly.pdbx_seq_one_letter_code
_entity_poly.pdbx_strand_id
1 'polypeptide(L)'
;MPSSLLDYFPEAKGDGLRVTWARATNNKARLATGMRSPANLIEGDVSMSCNSRYPVPIMSPSATVPSDLTLDEWLQELLRYNNKGIQLNFQSTEVVEPACRVLARVVDHSLPLGHSVHLEENYNDLSMILEKINYQEHHWMVCGDFKMLTMLLGQQAGYTKYPCFLCLWDSLARYLHWTKTDWSLRGALTPGEKMS
;
A
#
# COMPACT_ATOMS: atom_id res chain seq x y z
N MET A 1 11.18 4.31 16.53
CA MET A 1 10.31 3.65 15.53
C MET A 1 10.64 2.17 15.52
N PRO A 2 9.65 1.27 15.48
CA PRO A 2 9.89 -0.16 15.30
C PRO A 2 10.67 -0.45 14.01
N SER A 3 11.48 -1.49 14.00
CA SER A 3 12.40 -1.85 12.92
C SER A 3 11.72 -2.57 11.74
N SER A 4 10.59 -3.21 12.01
CA SER A 4 9.81 -3.99 11.06
C SER A 4 8.32 -3.66 11.18
N LEU A 5 7.58 -3.75 10.07
CA LEU A 5 6.12 -3.64 10.09
C LEU A 5 5.49 -4.65 11.07
N LEU A 6 6.08 -5.83 11.22
CA LEU A 6 5.59 -6.88 12.11
C LEU A 6 5.79 -6.55 13.59
N ASP A 7 6.67 -5.61 13.92
CA ASP A 7 6.86 -5.15 15.30
C ASP A 7 5.64 -4.34 15.78
N TYR A 8 4.83 -3.79 14.86
CA TYR A 8 3.54 -3.17 15.18
C TYR A 8 2.44 -4.20 15.46
N PHE A 9 2.65 -5.47 15.09
CA PHE A 9 1.67 -6.56 15.22
C PHE A 9 2.30 -7.75 15.96
N PRO A 10 2.61 -7.63 17.26
CA PRO A 10 3.29 -8.69 18.01
C PRO A 10 2.54 -10.04 17.99
N GLU A 11 1.21 -10.02 17.87
CA GLU A 11 0.36 -11.19 17.67
C GLU A 11 0.65 -11.98 16.39
N ALA A 12 1.26 -11.34 15.39
CA ALA A 12 1.71 -11.99 14.17
C ALA A 12 2.93 -12.90 14.41
N LYS A 13 3.62 -12.76 15.54
CA LYS A 13 4.80 -13.59 15.93
C LYS A 13 5.87 -13.67 14.83
N GLY A 14 6.09 -12.58 14.10
CA GLY A 14 7.05 -12.52 13.00
C GLY A 14 6.58 -13.15 11.68
N ASP A 15 5.33 -13.61 11.59
CA ASP A 15 4.71 -14.14 10.37
C ASP A 15 3.61 -13.21 9.86
N GLY A 16 3.90 -12.50 8.76
CA GLY A 16 2.94 -11.59 8.12
C GLY A 16 1.66 -12.25 7.62
N LEU A 17 1.63 -13.58 7.42
CA LEU A 17 0.40 -14.31 7.04
C LEU A 17 -0.64 -14.35 8.16
N ARG A 18 -0.23 -14.05 9.40
CA ARG A 18 -1.11 -14.01 10.57
C ARG A 18 -1.73 -12.63 10.81
N VAL A 19 -1.28 -11.64 10.04
CA VAL A 19 -1.91 -10.33 10.00
C VAL A 19 -3.25 -10.48 9.27
N THR A 20 -4.29 -9.86 9.81
CA THR A 20 -5.66 -9.96 9.28
C THR A 20 -6.22 -8.58 8.97
N TRP A 21 -7.09 -8.51 7.96
CA TRP A 21 -7.63 -7.26 7.43
C TRP A 21 -9.16 -7.20 7.54
N ALA A 22 -9.67 -6.08 8.03
CA ALA A 22 -11.05 -5.67 7.81
C ALA A 22 -11.10 -4.87 6.50
N ARG A 23 -11.64 -5.47 5.44
CA ARG A 23 -11.58 -4.92 4.08
C ARG A 23 -12.79 -4.05 3.72
N ALA A 24 -12.54 -3.07 2.83
CA ALA A 24 -13.52 -2.15 2.27
C ALA A 24 -14.40 -1.47 3.35
N THR A 25 -13.77 -0.95 4.40
CA THR A 25 -14.44 -0.29 5.53
C THR A 25 -14.86 1.15 5.20
N ASN A 26 -15.57 1.29 4.07
CA ASN A 26 -15.78 2.57 3.39
C ASN A 26 -17.02 3.34 3.88
N ASN A 27 -17.67 2.90 4.95
CA ASN A 27 -18.84 3.57 5.51
C ASN A 27 -18.89 3.42 7.03
N LYS A 28 -19.72 4.24 7.69
CA LYS A 28 -19.77 4.29 9.16
C LYS A 28 -20.07 2.93 9.79
N ALA A 29 -20.99 2.15 9.22
CA ALA A 29 -21.37 0.84 9.75
C ALA A 29 -20.25 -0.20 9.61
N ARG A 30 -19.57 -0.23 8.47
CA ARG A 30 -18.46 -1.15 8.20
C ARG A 30 -17.22 -0.80 8.99
N LEU A 31 -16.91 0.49 9.14
CA LEU A 31 -15.83 0.96 10.01
C LEU A 31 -16.10 0.52 11.46
N ALA A 32 -17.30 0.78 11.98
CA ALA A 32 -17.66 0.37 13.35
C ALA A 32 -17.55 -1.16 13.55
N THR A 33 -17.89 -1.94 12.52
CA THR A 33 -17.72 -3.40 12.54
C THR A 33 -16.24 -3.80 12.52
N GLY A 34 -15.44 -3.17 11.65
CA GLY A 34 -14.00 -3.40 11.56
C GLY A 34 -13.26 -3.08 12.86
N MET A 35 -13.62 -1.98 13.52
CA MET A 35 -13.02 -1.57 14.80
C MET A 35 -13.24 -2.58 15.93
N ARG A 36 -14.42 -3.22 15.96
CA ARG A 36 -14.74 -4.25 16.96
C ARG A 36 -14.20 -5.64 16.59
N SER A 37 -13.72 -5.81 15.37
CA SER A 37 -13.20 -7.09 14.90
C SER A 37 -11.80 -7.37 15.45
N PRO A 38 -11.35 -8.64 15.46
CA PRO A 38 -9.98 -8.99 15.80
C PRO A 38 -8.97 -8.60 14.70
N ALA A 39 -9.40 -7.98 13.59
CA ALA A 39 -8.50 -7.62 12.49
C ALA A 39 -7.37 -6.70 12.94
N ASN A 40 -6.18 -6.85 12.39
CA ASN A 40 -5.01 -6.03 12.73
C ASN A 40 -4.98 -4.74 11.91
N LEU A 41 -5.37 -4.82 10.62
CA LEU A 41 -5.47 -3.67 9.73
C LEU A 41 -6.91 -3.37 9.32
N ILE A 42 -7.19 -2.09 9.17
CA ILE A 42 -8.43 -1.56 8.61
C ILE A 42 -8.10 -1.01 7.22
N GLU A 43 -8.70 -1.60 6.20
CA GLU A 43 -8.51 -1.18 4.80
C GLU A 43 -9.73 -0.38 4.32
N GLY A 44 -9.47 0.75 3.68
CA GLY A 44 -10.49 1.62 3.11
C GLY A 44 -10.10 2.18 1.75
N ASP A 45 -11.08 2.26 0.86
CA ASP A 45 -10.94 2.88 -0.45
C ASP A 45 -11.20 4.39 -0.35
N VAL A 46 -10.37 5.18 -1.02
CA VAL A 46 -10.41 6.65 -0.95
C VAL A 46 -10.60 7.23 -2.35
N SER A 47 -11.64 8.03 -2.51
CA SER A 47 -11.97 8.75 -3.74
C SER A 47 -12.20 10.24 -3.47
N MET A 48 -12.13 11.10 -4.48
CA MET A 48 -12.62 12.47 -4.35
C MET A 48 -14.15 12.50 -4.41
N SER A 49 -14.79 13.31 -3.56
CA SER A 49 -16.23 13.54 -3.64
C SER A 49 -16.59 14.20 -4.98
N CYS A 50 -17.49 13.61 -5.76
CA CYS A 50 -18.04 14.27 -6.94
C CYS A 50 -19.10 15.32 -6.53
N ASN A 51 -19.25 16.38 -7.33
CA ASN A 51 -20.36 17.36 -7.23
C ASN A 51 -20.34 18.29 -5.99
N SER A 52 -19.20 18.46 -5.32
CA SER A 52 -19.02 19.50 -4.30
C SER A 52 -18.26 20.71 -4.87
N ARG A 53 -18.63 21.94 -4.45
CA ARG A 53 -17.83 23.15 -4.74
C ARG A 53 -16.44 23.10 -4.11
N TYR A 54 -16.30 22.34 -3.03
CA TYR A 54 -15.05 22.09 -2.33
C TYR A 54 -14.93 20.57 -2.17
N PRO A 55 -14.39 19.87 -3.18
CA PRO A 55 -14.33 18.42 -3.13
C PRO A 55 -13.32 17.98 -2.05
N VAL A 56 -13.69 16.94 -1.32
CA VAL A 56 -12.90 16.38 -0.21
C VAL A 56 -12.67 14.88 -0.41
N PRO A 57 -11.60 14.30 0.16
CA PRO A 57 -11.41 12.86 0.19
C PRO A 57 -12.53 12.18 0.98
N ILE A 58 -13.17 11.20 0.34
CA ILE A 58 -14.24 10.38 0.92
C ILE A 58 -13.84 8.92 0.93
N MET A 59 -14.37 8.18 1.90
CA MET A 59 -14.23 6.73 1.94
C MET A 59 -15.21 6.12 0.93
N SER A 60 -14.71 5.72 -0.23
CA SER A 60 -15.51 5.18 -1.32
C SER A 60 -14.65 4.48 -2.36
N PRO A 61 -15.11 3.35 -2.94
CA PRO A 61 -14.44 2.69 -4.05
C PRO A 61 -14.57 3.44 -5.38
N SER A 62 -15.42 4.48 -5.45
CA SER A 62 -15.52 5.33 -6.64
C SER A 62 -16.10 6.70 -6.30
N ALA A 63 -15.71 7.73 -7.06
CA ALA A 63 -16.25 9.08 -6.93
C ALA A 63 -17.77 9.14 -7.17
N THR A 64 -18.34 8.21 -7.95
CA THR A 64 -19.78 8.18 -8.28
C THR A 64 -20.63 7.49 -7.21
N VAL A 65 -20.01 6.74 -6.31
CA VAL A 65 -20.72 6.06 -5.22
C VAL A 65 -20.90 7.05 -4.07
N PRO A 66 -22.13 7.32 -3.62
CA PRO A 66 -22.36 8.17 -2.46
C PRO A 66 -21.65 7.61 -1.24
N SER A 67 -20.95 8.48 -0.51
CA SER A 67 -20.27 8.13 0.73
C SER A 67 -20.88 8.90 1.91
N ASP A 68 -21.04 8.22 3.04
CA ASP A 68 -21.51 8.78 4.31
C ASP A 68 -20.35 9.16 5.24
N LEU A 69 -19.10 9.04 4.76
CA LEU A 69 -17.90 9.10 5.57
C LEU A 69 -16.72 9.72 4.81
N THR A 70 -16.22 10.84 5.30
CA THR A 70 -14.99 11.46 4.80
C THR A 70 -13.75 10.72 5.31
N LEU A 71 -12.61 10.88 4.64
CA LEU A 71 -11.33 10.35 5.13
C LEU A 71 -10.97 10.92 6.51
N ASP A 72 -11.26 12.21 6.73
CA ASP A 72 -10.99 12.89 8.00
C ASP A 72 -11.80 12.26 9.15
N GLU A 73 -13.12 12.08 8.97
CA GLU A 73 -13.98 11.40 9.94
C GLU A 73 -13.52 9.94 10.18
N TRP A 74 -13.12 9.23 9.12
CA TRP A 74 -12.65 7.85 9.22
C TRP A 74 -11.38 7.74 10.08
N LEU A 75 -10.41 8.63 9.86
CA LEU A 75 -9.18 8.71 10.67
C LEU A 75 -9.48 9.10 12.13
N GLN A 76 -10.36 10.08 12.35
CA GLN A 76 -10.74 10.49 13.71
C GLN A 76 -11.35 9.34 14.52
N GLU A 77 -12.17 8.48 13.90
CA GLU A 77 -12.72 7.30 14.57
C GLU A 77 -11.64 6.26 14.89
N LEU A 78 -10.68 6.03 13.99
CA LEU A 78 -9.56 5.09 14.21
C LEU A 78 -8.64 5.53 15.35
N LEU A 79 -8.34 6.82 15.40
CA LEU A 79 -7.47 7.41 16.42
C LEU A 79 -8.00 7.24 17.85
N ARG A 80 -9.31 7.05 18.03
CA ARG A 80 -9.90 6.79 19.35
C ARG A 80 -9.46 5.45 19.97
N TYR A 81 -9.12 4.46 19.15
CA TYR A 81 -8.83 3.10 19.62
C TYR A 81 -7.34 2.75 19.55
N ASN A 82 -6.56 3.46 18.70
CA ASN A 82 -5.09 3.40 18.56
C ASN A 82 -4.46 1.99 18.63
N ASN A 83 -5.14 0.98 18.09
CA ASN A 83 -4.72 -0.43 18.16
C ASN A 83 -4.84 -1.17 16.82
N LYS A 84 -5.02 -0.42 15.72
CA LYS A 84 -5.15 -0.97 14.37
C LYS A 84 -4.17 -0.27 13.43
N GLY A 85 -3.63 -1.00 12.47
CA GLY A 85 -2.98 -0.40 11.30
C GLY A 85 -4.00 0.04 10.26
N ILE A 86 -3.59 0.91 9.34
CA ILE A 86 -4.47 1.42 8.28
C ILE A 86 -3.87 1.14 6.91
N GLN A 87 -4.74 0.78 5.96
CA GLN A 87 -4.39 0.69 4.54
C GLN A 87 -5.37 1.52 3.72
N LEU A 88 -4.87 2.49 2.97
CA LEU A 88 -5.68 3.36 2.11
C LEU A 88 -5.48 3.01 0.64
N ASN A 89 -6.56 2.62 -0.03
CA ASN A 89 -6.56 2.36 -1.46
C ASN A 89 -7.06 3.60 -2.22
N PHE A 90 -6.15 4.42 -2.74
CA PHE A 90 -6.47 5.59 -3.55
C PHE A 90 -7.01 5.16 -4.93
N GLN A 91 -8.24 5.57 -5.24
CA GLN A 91 -8.92 5.19 -6.48
C GLN A 91 -8.52 6.07 -7.67
N SER A 92 -7.80 7.16 -7.42
CA SER A 92 -7.24 8.04 -8.45
C SER A 92 -6.02 8.82 -7.92
N THR A 93 -5.22 9.40 -8.82
CA THR A 93 -4.09 10.26 -8.45
C THR A 93 -4.52 11.63 -7.94
N GLU A 94 -5.74 12.05 -8.29
CA GLU A 94 -6.32 13.33 -7.90
C GLU A 94 -6.61 13.40 -6.40
N VAL A 95 -6.91 12.25 -5.77
CA VAL A 95 -7.20 12.20 -4.33
C VAL A 95 -5.93 12.16 -3.47
N VAL A 96 -4.77 11.79 -4.03
CA VAL A 96 -3.54 11.53 -3.26
C VAL A 96 -3.08 12.76 -2.49
N GLU A 97 -2.91 13.90 -3.14
CA GLU A 97 -2.46 15.13 -2.47
C GLU A 97 -3.49 15.62 -1.43
N PRO A 98 -4.79 15.76 -1.76
CA PRO A 98 -5.82 16.07 -0.76
C PRO A 98 -5.84 15.12 0.43
N ALA A 99 -5.68 13.81 0.19
CA ALA A 99 -5.63 12.82 1.26
C ALA A 99 -4.36 12.96 2.12
N CYS A 100 -3.20 13.23 1.51
CA CYS A 100 -1.97 13.50 2.25
C CYS A 100 -2.08 14.73 3.14
N ARG A 101 -2.78 15.79 2.70
CA ARG A 101 -3.07 16.96 3.54
C ARG A 101 -3.93 16.62 4.76
N VAL A 102 -4.87 15.69 4.61
CA VAL A 102 -5.68 15.17 5.73
C VAL A 102 -4.80 14.34 6.67
N LEU A 103 -3.99 13.43 6.12
CA LEU A 103 -3.07 12.57 6.88
C LEU A 103 -2.02 13.36 7.66
N ALA A 104 -1.48 14.44 7.08
CA ALA A 104 -0.51 15.31 7.74
C ALA A 104 -1.03 15.90 9.06
N ARG A 105 -2.35 16.05 9.21
CA ARG A 105 -2.98 16.53 10.46
C ARG A 105 -2.98 15.47 11.58
N VAL A 106 -2.71 14.21 11.26
CA VAL A 106 -2.74 13.10 12.20
C VAL A 106 -1.37 12.40 12.33
N VAL A 107 -0.32 12.93 11.70
CA VAL A 107 1.05 12.37 11.66
C VAL A 107 1.72 12.26 13.03
N ASP A 108 1.31 13.05 14.02
CA ASP A 108 1.82 12.91 15.40
C ASP A 108 1.38 11.59 16.07
N HIS A 109 0.45 10.85 15.46
CA HIS A 109 0.04 9.53 15.91
C HIS A 109 0.81 8.44 15.16
N SER A 110 1.43 7.50 15.89
CA SER A 110 2.22 6.39 15.33
C SER A 110 1.34 5.32 14.64
N LEU A 111 0.65 5.71 13.57
CA LEU A 111 -0.19 4.83 12.75
C LEU A 111 0.65 4.24 11.60
N PRO A 112 0.79 2.90 11.51
CA PRO A 112 1.37 2.30 10.31
C PRO A 112 0.40 2.48 9.13
N LEU A 113 0.85 3.22 8.12
CA LEU A 113 0.11 3.56 6.90
C LEU A 113 0.62 2.73 5.72
N GLY A 114 -0.23 1.85 5.19
CA GLY A 114 -0.06 1.27 3.86
C GLY A 114 -0.90 2.04 2.83
N HIS A 115 -0.39 2.22 1.61
CA HIS A 115 -1.19 2.76 0.52
C HIS A 115 -1.14 1.87 -0.72
N SER A 116 -2.25 1.83 -1.47
CA SER A 116 -2.33 1.23 -2.81
C SER A 116 -3.02 2.23 -3.71
N VAL A 117 -2.59 2.40 -4.97
CA VAL A 117 -3.32 3.21 -5.95
C VAL A 117 -3.77 2.27 -7.05
N HIS A 118 -4.99 2.45 -7.59
CA HIS A 118 -5.39 1.80 -8.85
C HIS A 118 -4.65 2.44 -10.04
N LEU A 119 -3.33 2.32 -10.05
CA LEU A 119 -2.45 2.68 -11.15
C LEU A 119 -1.74 1.44 -11.64
N GLU A 120 -1.37 1.44 -12.92
CA GLU A 120 -0.42 0.45 -13.38
C GLU A 120 0.91 0.68 -12.67
N GLU A 121 1.50 -0.37 -12.11
CA GLU A 121 2.83 -0.30 -11.50
C GLU A 121 3.87 -0.01 -12.60
N ASN A 122 4.11 1.27 -12.87
CA ASN A 122 5.12 1.79 -13.79
C ASN A 122 5.93 2.94 -13.15
N TYR A 123 7.17 3.16 -13.60
CA TYR A 123 8.11 4.10 -12.96
C TYR A 123 7.59 5.54 -12.88
N ASN A 124 6.81 5.99 -13.88
CA ASN A 124 6.30 7.35 -13.93
C ASN A 124 5.23 7.59 -12.86
N ASP A 125 4.33 6.63 -12.69
CA ASP A 125 3.30 6.68 -11.65
C ASP A 125 3.92 6.66 -10.26
N LEU A 126 5.01 5.91 -10.05
CA LEU A 126 5.74 5.90 -8.79
C LEU A 126 6.45 7.21 -8.50
N SER A 127 7.13 7.79 -9.49
CA SER A 127 7.77 9.08 -9.32
C SER A 127 6.75 10.16 -8.95
N MET A 128 5.59 10.17 -9.62
CA MET A 128 4.51 11.11 -9.32
C MET A 128 3.96 10.92 -7.90
N ILE A 129 3.76 9.68 -7.45
CA ILE A 129 3.28 9.42 -6.08
C ILE A 129 4.33 9.89 -5.07
N LEU A 130 5.60 9.52 -5.24
CA LEU A 130 6.69 9.88 -4.32
C LEU A 130 6.87 11.41 -4.20
N GLU A 131 6.68 12.13 -5.31
CA GLU A 131 6.65 13.59 -5.33
C GLU A 131 5.43 14.13 -4.58
N LYS A 132 4.22 13.61 -4.85
CA LYS A 132 2.98 14.06 -4.20
C LYS A 132 2.94 13.80 -2.70
N ILE A 133 3.53 12.71 -2.22
CA ILE A 133 3.64 12.41 -0.79
C ILE A 133 4.84 13.09 -0.13
N ASN A 134 5.64 13.86 -0.89
CA ASN A 134 6.83 14.56 -0.43
C ASN A 134 7.77 13.66 0.40
N TYR A 135 8.08 12.49 -0.16
CA TYR A 135 8.81 11.43 0.54
C TYR A 135 10.16 11.89 1.10
N GLN A 136 10.88 12.74 0.35
CA GLN A 136 12.20 13.26 0.72
C GLN A 136 12.17 14.07 2.02
N GLU A 137 11.06 14.75 2.31
CA GLU A 137 10.91 15.53 3.53
C GLU A 137 10.44 14.64 4.69
N HIS A 138 9.46 13.79 4.43
CA HIS A 138 8.77 13.07 5.49
C HIS A 138 9.38 11.72 5.89
N HIS A 139 10.27 11.14 5.07
CA HIS A 139 10.97 9.88 5.36
C HIS A 139 10.03 8.74 5.81
N TRP A 140 8.83 8.68 5.23
CA TRP A 140 7.84 7.66 5.59
C TRP A 140 8.36 6.25 5.33
N MET A 141 7.98 5.29 6.16
CA MET A 141 8.27 3.89 5.87
C MET A 141 7.35 3.42 4.74
N VAL A 142 7.90 3.22 3.54
CA VAL A 142 7.13 2.74 2.37
C VAL A 142 7.11 1.22 2.38
N CYS A 143 5.93 0.65 2.58
CA CYS A 143 5.65 -0.77 2.34
C CYS A 143 4.87 -0.91 1.03
N GLY A 144 5.51 -1.47 0.01
CA GLY A 144 4.88 -1.77 -1.28
C GLY A 144 4.84 -3.29 -1.52
N ASP A 145 4.04 -3.71 -2.50
CA ASP A 145 4.15 -5.07 -3.02
C ASP A 145 5.57 -5.34 -3.57
N PHE A 146 5.88 -6.63 -3.78
CA PHE A 146 7.20 -7.01 -4.27
C PHE A 146 7.55 -6.40 -5.62
N LYS A 147 6.57 -6.17 -6.51
CA LYS A 147 6.81 -5.58 -7.82
C LYS A 147 7.20 -4.11 -7.69
N MET A 148 6.52 -3.36 -6.83
CA MET A 148 6.86 -1.99 -6.43
C MET A 148 8.26 -1.89 -5.84
N LEU A 149 8.62 -2.78 -4.91
CA LEU A 149 9.96 -2.79 -4.31
C LEU A 149 11.04 -3.08 -5.36
N THR A 150 10.78 -4.01 -6.29
CA THR A 150 11.73 -4.26 -7.40
C THR A 150 11.88 -3.06 -8.33
N MET A 151 10.83 -2.30 -8.59
CA MET A 151 10.92 -1.08 -9.37
C MET A 151 11.69 0.02 -8.64
N LEU A 152 11.37 0.28 -7.37
CA LEU A 152 12.04 1.31 -6.56
C LEU A 152 13.54 1.03 -6.38
N LEU A 153 13.93 -0.24 -6.32
CA LEU A 153 15.33 -0.65 -6.25
C LEU A 153 16.03 -0.68 -7.62
N GLY A 154 15.35 -0.28 -8.70
CA GLY A 154 15.87 -0.35 -10.08
C GLY A 154 16.04 -1.79 -10.60
N GLN A 155 15.49 -2.77 -9.90
CA GLN A 155 15.56 -4.20 -10.22
C GLN A 155 14.52 -4.62 -11.25
N GLN A 156 13.92 -3.71 -12.02
CA GLN A 156 13.03 -4.06 -13.11
C GLN A 156 13.52 -3.45 -14.43
N ALA A 157 14.15 -4.29 -15.27
CA ALA A 157 14.48 -3.98 -16.67
C ALA A 157 13.60 -4.80 -17.65
N GLY A 158 12.42 -5.26 -17.20
CA GLY A 158 11.53 -6.12 -18.00
C GLY A 158 10.18 -6.43 -17.33
N TYR A 159 9.43 -7.38 -17.91
CA TYR A 159 8.13 -7.87 -17.42
C TYR A 159 8.33 -9.00 -16.40
N THR A 160 8.63 -8.69 -15.14
CA THR A 160 8.77 -9.70 -14.08
C THR A 160 7.51 -9.76 -13.22
N LYS A 161 6.52 -10.55 -13.67
CA LYS A 161 5.32 -10.84 -12.86
C LYS A 161 5.69 -11.59 -11.55
N TYR A 162 6.84 -12.28 -11.51
CA TYR A 162 7.36 -13.03 -10.35
C TYR A 162 8.89 -12.95 -10.27
N PRO A 163 9.48 -11.92 -9.64
CA PRO A 163 10.94 -11.83 -9.47
C PRO A 163 11.47 -12.90 -8.48
N CYS A 164 12.49 -13.70 -8.87
CA CYS A 164 13.29 -14.52 -7.93
C CYS A 164 14.51 -13.72 -7.45
N PHE A 165 14.62 -13.55 -6.13
CA PHE A 165 15.75 -12.86 -5.50
C PHE A 165 16.93 -13.80 -5.20
N LEU A 166 16.63 -15.09 -5.02
CA LEU A 166 17.61 -16.13 -4.70
C LEU A 166 18.39 -16.58 -5.94
N CYS A 167 17.77 -16.45 -7.10
CA CYS A 167 18.15 -17.19 -8.30
C CYS A 167 17.86 -16.40 -9.58
N LEU A 168 18.55 -16.73 -10.66
CA LEU A 168 18.30 -16.19 -12.00
C LEU A 168 17.08 -16.84 -12.66
N TRP A 169 15.94 -16.91 -11.94
CA TRP A 169 14.72 -17.49 -12.48
C TRP A 169 14.15 -16.61 -13.59
N ASP A 170 14.05 -17.20 -14.77
CA ASP A 170 13.49 -16.57 -15.95
C ASP A 170 11.96 -16.73 -15.99
N SER A 171 11.26 -15.64 -15.69
CA SER A 171 9.79 -15.59 -15.71
C SER A 171 9.19 -15.62 -17.12
N LEU A 172 9.99 -15.37 -18.16
CA LEU A 172 9.62 -15.42 -19.57
C LEU A 172 9.83 -16.83 -20.16
N ALA A 173 10.73 -17.64 -19.60
CA ALA A 173 11.01 -19.02 -20.01
C ALA A 173 9.94 -20.01 -19.52
N ARG A 174 8.67 -19.77 -19.91
CA ARG A 174 7.51 -20.59 -19.53
C ARG A 174 7.69 -22.09 -19.84
N TYR A 175 8.48 -22.41 -20.87
CA TYR A 175 8.80 -23.78 -21.27
C TYR A 175 9.79 -24.48 -20.32
N LEU A 176 10.56 -23.72 -19.52
CA LEU A 176 11.51 -24.24 -18.53
C LEU A 176 10.93 -24.35 -17.12
N HIS A 177 9.77 -23.72 -16.85
CA HIS A 177 9.22 -23.60 -15.49
C HIS A 177 8.96 -24.95 -14.80
N TRP A 178 8.68 -26.00 -15.57
CA TRP A 178 8.36 -27.34 -15.03
C TRP A 178 9.45 -28.37 -15.28
N THR A 179 10.51 -27.99 -15.99
CA THR A 179 11.61 -28.89 -16.39
C THR A 179 12.93 -28.51 -15.74
N LYS A 180 13.12 -27.23 -15.40
CA LYS A 180 14.31 -26.72 -14.74
C LYS A 180 14.01 -26.35 -13.30
N THR A 181 14.53 -27.17 -12.38
CA THR A 181 14.40 -26.97 -10.94
C THR A 181 15.60 -26.25 -10.32
N ASP A 182 16.75 -26.24 -11.00
CA ASP A 182 17.97 -25.63 -10.51
C ASP A 182 18.35 -24.40 -11.35
N TRP A 183 18.37 -23.24 -10.70
CA TRP A 183 18.67 -21.95 -11.30
C TRP A 183 19.87 -21.35 -10.59
N SER A 184 20.82 -20.83 -11.37
CA SER A 184 22.04 -20.24 -10.81
C SER A 184 21.71 -19.16 -9.80
N LEU A 185 22.39 -19.22 -8.66
CA LEU A 185 22.21 -18.24 -7.59
C LEU A 185 22.61 -16.84 -8.07
N ARG A 186 21.89 -15.84 -7.57
CA ARG A 186 22.19 -14.45 -7.88
C ARG A 186 23.37 -13.98 -7.03
N GLY A 187 24.44 -13.51 -7.68
CA GLY A 187 25.63 -13.01 -7.00
C GLY A 187 25.49 -11.58 -6.46
N ALA A 188 24.71 -10.73 -7.12
CA ALA A 188 24.45 -9.34 -6.72
C ALA A 188 23.07 -8.85 -7.21
N LEU A 189 22.49 -7.89 -6.48
CA LEU A 189 21.22 -7.22 -6.82
C LEU A 189 21.50 -5.93 -7.59
N THR A 190 22.13 -6.06 -8.75
CA THR A 190 22.52 -4.98 -9.64
C THR A 190 21.37 -4.61 -10.59
N PRO A 191 20.89 -3.35 -10.58
CA PRO A 191 19.88 -2.85 -11.50
C PRO A 191 20.23 -3.15 -12.97
N GLY A 192 19.32 -3.80 -13.70
CA GLY A 192 19.48 -4.08 -15.13
C GLY A 192 20.41 -5.25 -15.51
N GLU A 193 21.08 -5.90 -14.56
CA GLU A 193 21.85 -7.12 -14.87
C GLU A 193 20.94 -8.33 -14.99
N LYS A 194 21.01 -9.00 -16.16
CA LYS A 194 20.31 -10.25 -16.55
C LYS A 194 19.05 -10.54 -15.73
N MET A 195 17.96 -9.94 -16.16
CA MET A 195 16.65 -10.56 -16.08
C MET A 195 16.37 -11.17 -17.46
N SER A 196 16.91 -12.36 -17.67
CA SER A 196 16.20 -13.36 -18.46
C SER A 196 15.04 -13.78 -17.59
#